data_AF-A0A7S1TH06-F1
#
_entry.id   AF-A0A7S1TH06-F1
#
_cell.length_a   1.000
_cell.length_b   1.000
_cell.length_c   1.000
_cell.angle_alpha   90.00
_cell.angle_beta   90.00
_cell.angle_gamma   90.00
#
_symmetry.space_group_name_H-M   'P 1'
#
loop_
_entity.id
_entity.type
_entity.pdbx_description
1 polymer ?
#
loop_
_entity_poly.entity_id
_entity_poly.type
_entity_poly.pdbx_seq_one_letter_code
_entity_poly.pdbx_strand_id
1 'polypeptide(L)'
;KYSMATPNGLVRDHSWNQDVDSFLRRCASTPICPHCEAKSFQLKMDRDAQLMMSVRKQVEAHNRALGKHLRTIAIKDRYENESSPDLGLPEVGQNYRIVPNIEIEAQLGALQEQEQCLNSFLWHRESKEPVFLVKVLIVPPSRFRPIAVLGEGNQRREHPQNVHLQKILMRNRMIRESFEQSDGSPVSKQLAMVHEMQLDFNRF
;
A
#
# COMPACT_ATOMS: atom_id res chain seq x y z
N LYS A 1 -19.02 17.76 -25.20
CA LYS A 1 -17.65 17.52 -24.68
C LYS A 1 -17.45 18.47 -23.51
N TYR A 2 -17.57 18.00 -22.28
CA TYR A 2 -17.37 18.83 -21.09
C TYR A 2 -15.89 18.79 -20.73
N SER A 3 -15.16 19.83 -21.12
CA SER A 3 -13.82 20.11 -20.59
C SER A 3 -14.02 20.81 -19.25
N MET A 4 -13.68 20.15 -18.14
CA MET A 4 -13.58 20.82 -16.86
C MET A 4 -12.21 21.50 -16.81
N ALA A 5 -12.20 22.82 -16.91
CA ALA A 5 -11.01 23.61 -16.68
C ALA A 5 -10.53 23.36 -15.24
N THR A 6 -9.28 22.92 -15.11
CA THR A 6 -8.62 22.89 -13.80
C THR A 6 -8.22 24.32 -13.40
N PRO A 7 -8.01 24.61 -12.11
CA PRO A 7 -7.64 25.95 -11.62
C PRO A 7 -6.41 26.57 -12.29
N ASN A 8 -5.56 25.75 -12.92
CA ASN A 8 -4.33 26.17 -13.60
C ASN A 8 -4.44 26.20 -15.14
N GLY A 9 -5.64 26.09 -15.71
CA GLY A 9 -5.85 26.14 -17.17
C GLY A 9 -5.40 24.89 -17.94
N LEU A 10 -4.97 23.83 -17.24
CA LEU A 10 -4.70 22.53 -17.86
C LEU A 10 -6.03 21.85 -18.17
N VAL A 11 -6.38 21.83 -19.46
CA VAL A 11 -7.53 21.10 -19.99
C VAL A 11 -7.15 19.62 -20.05
N ARG A 12 -7.80 18.79 -19.22
CA ARG A 12 -7.69 17.33 -19.33
C ARG A 12 -8.48 16.87 -20.55
N ASP A 13 -7.82 16.86 -21.69
CA ASP A 13 -8.38 16.36 -22.94
C ASP A 13 -7.90 14.94 -23.26
N HIS A 14 -8.19 14.49 -24.48
CA HIS A 14 -7.77 13.16 -24.94
C HIS A 14 -6.24 13.02 -25.00
N SER A 15 -5.51 14.09 -25.34
CA SER A 15 -4.04 14.11 -25.35
C SER A 15 -3.47 13.89 -23.95
N TRP A 16 -4.02 14.54 -22.92
CA TRP A 16 -3.55 14.34 -21.55
C TRP A 16 -3.60 12.87 -21.12
N ASN A 17 -4.70 12.16 -21.42
CA ASN A 17 -4.81 10.74 -21.09
C ASN A 17 -3.79 9.88 -21.85
N GLN A 18 -3.50 10.20 -23.11
CA GLN A 18 -2.49 9.49 -23.90
C GLN A 18 -1.09 9.73 -23.34
N ASP A 19 -0.77 10.95 -22.94
CA ASP A 19 0.52 11.30 -22.34
C ASP A 19 0.73 10.59 -21.00
N VAL A 20 -0.31 10.54 -20.15
CA VAL A 20 -0.28 9.80 -18.89
C VAL A 20 -0.12 8.30 -19.13
N ASP A 21 -0.87 7.70 -20.06
CA ASP A 21 -0.72 6.27 -20.37
C ASP A 21 0.68 5.94 -20.90
N SER A 22 1.20 6.76 -21.82
CA SER A 22 2.56 6.65 -22.35
C SER A 22 3.62 6.78 -21.25
N PHE A 23 3.43 7.71 -20.32
CA PHE A 23 4.29 7.87 -19.15
C PHE A 23 4.25 6.63 -18.24
N LEU A 24 3.07 6.13 -17.89
CA LEU A 24 2.91 4.96 -17.03
C LEU A 24 3.49 3.70 -17.66
N ARG A 25 3.32 3.51 -18.98
CA ARG A 25 3.93 2.40 -19.72
C ARG A 25 5.45 2.45 -19.67
N ARG A 26 6.05 3.63 -19.84
CA ARG A 26 7.52 3.82 -19.71
C ARG A 26 8.01 3.51 -18.31
N CYS A 27 7.30 3.94 -17.28
CA CYS A 27 7.65 3.62 -15.89
C CYS A 27 7.60 2.09 -15.65
N ALA A 28 6.56 1.42 -16.15
CA ALA A 28 6.40 -0.02 -16.01
C ALA A 28 7.41 -0.84 -16.83
N SER A 29 7.87 -0.32 -17.98
CA SER A 29 8.82 -1.01 -18.86
C SER A 29 10.28 -0.77 -18.53
N THR A 30 10.59 0.08 -17.54
CA THR A 30 11.95 0.44 -17.14
C THR A 30 12.34 -0.31 -15.87
N PRO A 31 12.97 -1.50 -15.96
CA PRO A 31 13.26 -2.33 -14.79
C PRO A 31 14.44 -1.80 -13.95
N ILE A 32 15.24 -0.88 -14.49
CA ILE A 32 16.43 -0.32 -13.86
C ILE A 32 16.26 1.18 -13.71
N CYS A 33 16.42 1.70 -12.50
CA CYS A 33 16.38 3.14 -12.26
C CYS A 33 17.53 3.84 -13.00
N PRO A 34 17.29 4.87 -13.82
CA PRO A 34 18.35 5.58 -14.53
C PRO A 34 19.22 6.43 -13.59
N HIS A 35 18.76 6.75 -12.37
CA HIS A 35 19.48 7.59 -11.43
C HIS A 35 20.38 6.79 -10.47
N CYS A 36 19.92 5.63 -10.01
CA CYS A 36 20.66 4.83 -9.02
C CYS A 36 21.02 3.42 -9.53
N GLU A 37 20.64 3.05 -10.76
CA GLU A 37 20.89 1.73 -11.35
C GLU A 37 20.31 0.53 -10.57
N ALA A 38 19.50 0.79 -9.55
CA ALA A 38 18.79 -0.24 -8.81
C ALA A 38 17.73 -0.90 -9.70
N LYS A 39 17.59 -2.22 -9.56
CA LYS A 39 16.55 -3.00 -10.23
C LYS A 39 15.30 -3.04 -9.36
N SER A 40 14.17 -2.65 -9.93
CA SER A 40 12.88 -2.76 -9.25
C SER A 40 12.40 -4.22 -9.24
N PHE A 41 11.79 -4.65 -8.13
CA PHE A 41 11.10 -5.92 -8.08
C PHE A 41 9.77 -5.85 -8.84
N GLN A 42 9.33 -6.97 -9.40
CA GLN A 42 8.03 -7.03 -10.05
C GLN A 42 6.93 -7.11 -8.99
N LEU A 43 5.96 -6.22 -9.10
CA LEU A 43 4.77 -6.20 -8.26
C LEU A 43 3.61 -6.87 -9.00
N LYS A 44 2.79 -7.63 -8.26
CA LYS A 44 1.58 -8.27 -8.76
C LYS A 44 0.49 -8.17 -7.70
N MET A 45 -0.74 -7.91 -8.12
CA MET A 45 -1.90 -7.98 -7.24
C MET A 45 -2.48 -9.40 -7.26
N ASP A 46 -2.81 -9.95 -6.09
CA ASP A 46 -3.57 -11.20 -5.99
C ASP A 46 -5.09 -10.96 -6.08
N ARG A 47 -5.87 -12.04 -6.12
CA ARG A 47 -7.35 -12.03 -6.16
C ARG A 47 -7.97 -11.27 -4.99
N ASP A 48 -7.31 -11.30 -3.83
CA ASP A 48 -7.76 -10.63 -2.61
C ASP A 48 -7.23 -9.19 -2.48
N ALA A 49 -6.81 -8.58 -3.59
CA ALA A 49 -6.23 -7.23 -3.64
C ALA A 49 -4.95 -7.07 -2.79
N GLN A 50 -4.27 -8.16 -2.44
CA GLN A 50 -2.97 -8.13 -1.77
C GLN A 50 -1.86 -7.84 -2.79
N LEU A 51 -0.97 -6.92 -2.46
CA LEU A 51 0.20 -6.64 -3.28
C LEU A 51 1.32 -7.64 -2.96
N MET A 52 1.78 -8.35 -3.97
CA MET A 52 2.87 -9.30 -3.90
C MET A 52 4.09 -8.76 -4.66
N MET A 53 5.27 -8.93 -4.09
CA MET A 53 6.54 -8.55 -4.69
C MET A 53 7.38 -9.79 -4.99
N SER A 54 7.94 -9.86 -6.20
CA SER A 54 8.81 -10.96 -6.59
C SER A 54 10.10 -10.97 -5.78
N VAL A 55 10.46 -12.10 -5.18
CA VAL A 55 11.70 -12.32 -4.43
C VAL A 55 12.70 -13.01 -5.37
N ARG A 56 13.29 -12.24 -6.30
CA ARG A 56 14.30 -12.77 -7.23
C ARG A 56 15.70 -12.57 -6.67
N LYS A 57 16.37 -13.67 -6.29
CA LYS A 57 17.74 -13.67 -5.76
C LYS A 57 18.73 -12.85 -6.60
N GLN A 58 18.59 -12.87 -7.93
CA GLN A 58 19.45 -12.08 -8.83
C GLN A 58 19.24 -10.56 -8.68
N VAL A 59 18.00 -10.11 -8.52
CA VAL A 59 17.67 -8.69 -8.31
C VAL A 59 18.18 -8.24 -6.95
N GLU A 60 17.98 -9.06 -5.92
CA GLU A 60 18.52 -8.79 -4.59
C GLU A 60 20.05 -8.73 -4.59
N ALA A 61 20.71 -9.67 -5.25
CA ALA A 61 22.18 -9.68 -5.33
C ALA A 61 22.71 -8.42 -6.04
N HIS A 62 22.05 -8.01 -7.14
CA HIS A 62 22.37 -6.76 -7.86
C HIS A 62 22.21 -5.55 -6.95
N ASN A 63 21.03 -5.39 -6.32
CA ASN A 63 20.76 -4.25 -5.44
C ASN A 63 21.64 -4.25 -4.19
N ARG A 64 22.00 -5.42 -3.65
CA ARG A 64 22.96 -5.54 -2.53
C ARG A 64 24.38 -5.15 -2.96
N ALA A 65 24.84 -5.57 -4.14
CA ALA A 65 26.14 -5.18 -4.66
C ALA A 65 26.21 -3.67 -4.90
N LEU A 66 25.18 -3.10 -5.50
CA LEU A 66 25.04 -1.66 -5.72
C LEU A 66 24.97 -0.89 -4.39
N GLY A 67 24.16 -1.36 -3.44
CA GLY A 67 24.04 -0.74 -2.11
C GLY A 67 25.32 -0.82 -1.28
N LYS A 68 26.15 -1.87 -1.45
CA LYS A 68 27.50 -1.90 -0.90
C LYS A 68 28.39 -0.87 -1.56
N HIS A 69 28.33 -0.74 -2.88
CA HIS A 69 29.12 0.25 -3.62
C HIS A 69 28.76 1.70 -3.25
N LEU A 70 27.47 2.02 -3.19
CA LEU A 70 26.95 3.31 -2.75
C LEU A 70 27.30 3.61 -1.29
N ARG A 71 27.23 2.60 -0.41
CA ARG A 71 27.72 2.74 0.98
C ARG A 71 29.21 2.97 1.03
N THR A 72 30.03 2.27 0.24
CA THR A 72 31.48 2.54 0.18
C THR A 72 31.79 3.95 -0.29
N ILE A 73 30.98 4.51 -1.20
CA ILE A 73 31.07 5.92 -1.62
C ILE A 73 30.64 6.86 -0.49
N ALA A 74 29.53 6.58 0.21
CA ALA A 74 29.02 7.41 1.30
C ALA A 74 29.83 7.33 2.61
N ILE A 75 30.46 6.19 2.90
CA ILE A 75 31.33 5.96 4.07
C ILE A 75 32.65 6.76 3.94
N LYS A 76 32.99 7.25 2.74
CA LYS A 76 34.04 8.27 2.58
C LYS A 76 33.65 9.65 3.15
N ASP A 77 32.37 9.89 3.46
CA ASP A 77 31.87 11.21 3.91
C ASP A 77 31.17 11.23 5.28
N ARG A 78 30.87 10.11 5.95
CA ARG A 78 30.53 10.07 7.40
C ARG A 78 30.38 8.64 7.92
N TYR A 79 30.82 8.45 9.17
CA TYR A 79 30.83 7.19 9.91
C TYR A 79 29.43 6.60 10.17
N GLU A 80 29.30 5.35 9.75
CA GLU A 80 28.68 4.15 10.35
C GLU A 80 27.20 4.02 10.75
N ASN A 81 26.67 2.88 10.24
CA ASN A 81 25.78 1.87 10.84
C ASN A 81 24.30 2.17 11.05
N GLU A 82 23.46 1.64 10.14
CA GLU A 82 22.32 0.79 10.51
C GLU A 82 22.12 -0.32 9.46
N SER A 83 22.27 -1.57 9.90
CA SER A 83 21.83 -2.76 9.16
C SER A 83 20.33 -2.94 9.39
N SER A 84 19.53 -2.75 8.33
CA SER A 84 18.08 -3.00 8.37
C SER A 84 17.81 -4.44 8.86
N PRO A 85 16.96 -4.63 9.88
CA PRO A 85 16.57 -5.97 10.32
C PRO A 85 15.76 -6.67 9.22
N ASP A 86 16.05 -7.95 9.02
CA ASP A 86 15.33 -8.83 8.10
C ASP A 86 13.98 -9.19 8.73
N LEU A 87 12.92 -8.53 8.27
CA LEU A 87 11.55 -8.80 8.67
C LEU A 87 11.13 -10.09 7.94
N GLY A 88 11.24 -11.23 8.63
CA GLY A 88 10.87 -12.56 8.15
C GLY A 88 9.39 -12.66 7.77
N LEU A 89 9.02 -12.06 6.65
CA LEU A 89 7.67 -12.10 6.09
C LEU A 89 7.44 -13.48 5.47
N PRO A 90 6.23 -14.03 5.62
CA PRO A 90 5.92 -15.35 5.11
C PRO A 90 5.96 -15.37 3.57
N GLU A 91 6.75 -16.29 3.03
CA GLU A 91 6.89 -16.53 1.60
C GLU A 91 5.60 -17.14 1.05
N VAL A 92 4.92 -16.43 0.13
CA VAL A 92 3.75 -16.97 -0.57
C VAL A 92 4.24 -17.55 -1.89
N GLY A 93 4.63 -18.83 -1.84
CA GLY A 93 5.36 -19.50 -2.91
C GLY A 93 6.82 -19.05 -2.97
N GLN A 94 7.70 -19.92 -3.46
CA GLN A 94 9.17 -19.75 -3.45
C GLN A 94 9.71 -18.49 -4.15
N ASN A 95 8.86 -17.62 -4.71
CA ASN A 95 9.24 -16.47 -5.53
C ASN A 95 8.50 -15.16 -5.22
N TYR A 96 7.57 -15.11 -4.25
CA TYR A 96 6.82 -13.89 -3.94
C TYR A 96 6.65 -13.68 -2.43
N ARG A 97 6.72 -12.43 -1.98
CA ARG A 97 6.33 -12.03 -0.62
C ARG A 97 5.15 -11.06 -0.69
N ILE A 98 4.27 -11.12 0.31
CA ILE A 98 3.25 -10.08 0.50
C ILE A 98 3.95 -8.80 0.96
N VAL A 99 3.60 -7.67 0.35
CA VAL A 99 4.05 -6.34 0.76
C VAL A 99 3.02 -5.75 1.72
N PRO A 100 3.37 -5.51 2.99
CA PRO A 100 2.44 -4.91 3.95
C PRO A 100 2.03 -3.49 3.54
N ASN A 101 0.78 -3.10 3.82
CA ASN A 101 0.28 -1.75 3.51
C ASN A 101 1.12 -0.62 4.12
N ILE A 102 1.74 -0.84 5.28
CA ILE A 102 2.64 0.12 5.92
C ILE A 102 3.94 0.34 5.12
N GLU A 103 4.46 -0.70 4.47
CA GLU A 103 5.62 -0.58 3.59
C GLU A 103 5.24 0.17 2.30
N ILE A 104 4.08 -0.14 1.74
CA ILE A 104 3.52 0.59 0.59
C ILE A 104 3.34 2.07 0.92
N GLU A 105 2.79 2.39 2.09
CA GLU A 105 2.61 3.77 2.56
C GLU A 105 3.94 4.52 2.63
N ALA A 106 4.96 3.92 3.25
CA ALA A 106 6.27 4.52 3.39
C ALA A 106 6.93 4.78 2.02
N GLN A 107 6.86 3.82 1.10
CA GLN A 107 7.42 3.97 -0.24
C GLN A 107 6.68 5.02 -1.08
N LEU A 108 5.35 5.05 -1.03
CA LEU A 108 4.55 6.07 -1.71
C LEU A 108 4.81 7.47 -1.12
N GLY A 109 4.97 7.58 0.19
CA GLY A 109 5.32 8.84 0.85
C GLY A 109 6.66 9.38 0.37
N ALA A 110 7.71 8.55 0.38
CA ALA A 110 9.03 8.94 -0.14
C ALA A 110 8.99 9.36 -1.61
N LEU A 111 8.26 8.62 -2.46
CA LEU A 111 8.07 8.97 -3.86
C LEU A 111 7.33 10.31 -4.03
N GLN A 112 6.32 10.55 -3.19
CA GLN A 112 5.57 11.81 -3.21
C GLN A 112 6.42 13.02 -2.85
N GLU A 113 7.30 12.86 -1.86
CA GLU A 113 8.22 13.92 -1.44
C GLU A 113 9.28 14.23 -2.50
N GLN A 114 9.79 13.20 -3.18
CA GLN A 114 10.81 13.35 -4.22
C GLN A 114 10.23 13.89 -5.53
N GLU A 115 9.04 13.42 -5.93
CA GLU A 115 8.43 13.70 -7.24
C GLU A 115 7.25 14.68 -7.13
N GLN A 116 7.40 15.77 -6.35
CA GLN A 116 6.31 16.74 -6.11
C GLN A 116 5.78 17.35 -7.40
N CYS A 117 6.67 17.73 -8.33
CA CYS A 117 6.27 18.33 -9.61
C CYS A 117 5.40 17.38 -10.44
N LEU A 118 5.78 16.10 -10.50
CA LEU A 118 5.02 15.07 -11.20
C LEU A 118 3.68 14.81 -10.54
N ASN A 119 3.65 14.74 -9.20
CA ASN A 119 2.40 14.54 -8.46
C ASN A 119 1.44 15.72 -8.62
N SER A 120 1.93 16.96 -8.58
CA SER A 120 1.13 18.14 -8.88
C SER A 120 0.61 18.12 -10.32
N PHE A 121 1.41 17.68 -11.29
CA PHE A 121 0.97 17.53 -12.68
C PHE A 121 -0.13 16.46 -12.84
N LEU A 122 0.08 15.26 -12.29
CA LEU A 122 -0.88 14.15 -12.44
C LEU A 122 -2.17 14.39 -11.66
N TRP A 123 -2.04 14.80 -10.39
CA TRP A 123 -3.15 14.83 -9.45
C TRP A 123 -3.71 16.22 -9.18
N HIS A 124 -2.99 17.28 -9.57
CA HIS A 124 -3.36 18.68 -9.28
C HIS A 124 -3.61 18.89 -7.79
N ARG A 125 -2.77 18.25 -6.96
CA ARG A 125 -2.82 18.32 -5.50
C ARG A 125 -1.48 18.79 -4.96
N GLU A 126 -1.58 19.65 -3.96
CA GLU A 126 -0.45 20.10 -3.13
C GLU A 126 -0.31 19.26 -1.85
N SER A 127 -1.19 18.29 -1.64
CA SER A 127 -1.16 17.45 -0.44
C SER A 127 0.03 16.50 -0.46
N LYS A 128 0.78 16.48 0.65
CA LYS A 128 1.87 15.54 0.91
C LYS A 128 1.37 14.19 1.45
N GLU A 129 0.08 14.07 1.75
CA GLU A 129 -0.45 12.83 2.30
C GLU A 129 -0.74 11.80 1.19
N PRO A 130 -0.38 10.52 1.41
CA PRO A 130 -0.69 9.45 0.48
C PRO A 130 -2.21 9.26 0.39
N VAL A 131 -2.76 9.62 -0.76
CA VAL A 131 -4.21 9.66 -1.04
C VAL A 131 -4.83 8.25 -1.16
N PHE A 132 -4.01 7.24 -1.40
CA PHE A 132 -4.46 5.93 -1.87
C PHE A 132 -4.76 4.93 -0.74
N LEU A 133 -4.58 5.33 0.52
CA LEU A 133 -4.79 4.45 1.68
C LEU A 133 -5.92 4.97 2.57
N VAL A 134 -6.85 4.08 2.91
CA VAL A 134 -7.97 4.38 3.80
C VAL A 134 -7.55 4.14 5.24
N LYS A 135 -7.23 5.20 5.98
CA LYS A 135 -6.88 5.15 7.41
C LYS A 135 -8.10 5.13 8.32
N VAL A 136 -9.17 5.78 7.88
CA VAL A 136 -10.41 5.94 8.65
C VAL A 136 -11.60 5.64 7.75
N LEU A 137 -12.54 4.85 8.26
CA LEU A 137 -13.80 4.58 7.58
C LEU A 137 -14.87 5.55 8.08
N ILE A 138 -15.45 6.33 7.16
CA ILE A 138 -16.58 7.19 7.48
C ILE A 138 -17.84 6.33 7.54
N VAL A 139 -18.52 6.36 8.68
CA VAL A 139 -19.76 5.60 8.88
C VAL A 139 -20.97 6.51 8.61
N PRO A 140 -21.86 6.16 7.67
CA PRO A 140 -23.04 6.98 7.38
C PRO A 140 -23.95 7.18 8.61
N PRO A 141 -24.63 8.33 8.75
CA PRO A 141 -25.64 8.53 9.80
C PRO A 141 -26.74 7.45 9.79
N SER A 142 -27.34 7.16 10.96
CA SER A 142 -28.31 6.06 11.12
C SER A 142 -29.53 6.16 10.21
N ARG A 143 -29.95 7.37 9.82
CA ARG A 143 -31.05 7.57 8.84
C ARG A 143 -30.78 6.94 7.46
N PHE A 144 -29.51 6.73 7.12
CA PHE A 144 -29.09 6.07 5.88
C PHE A 144 -28.83 4.56 6.07
N ARG A 145 -29.03 4.05 7.29
CA ARG A 145 -28.87 2.64 7.66
C ARG A 145 -30.09 2.15 8.46
N PRO A 146 -31.31 2.30 7.92
CA PRO A 146 -32.53 1.97 8.65
C PRO A 146 -32.63 0.46 8.91
N ILE A 147 -33.24 0.10 10.03
CA ILE A 147 -33.61 -1.29 10.32
C ILE A 147 -34.74 -1.69 9.38
N ALA A 148 -34.59 -2.82 8.69
CA ALA A 148 -35.65 -3.36 7.86
C ALA A 148 -36.67 -4.09 8.74
N VAL A 149 -37.95 -3.77 8.60
CA VAL A 149 -39.05 -4.50 9.24
C VAL A 149 -39.75 -5.31 8.16
N LEU A 150 -39.73 -6.63 8.28
CA LEU A 150 -40.36 -7.54 7.32
C LEU A 150 -41.67 -8.09 7.89
N GLY A 151 -42.78 -7.82 7.19
CA GLY A 151 -44.11 -8.34 7.51
C GLY A 151 -44.76 -7.72 8.75
N GLU A 152 -45.95 -8.24 9.10
CA GLU A 152 -46.72 -7.82 10.29
C GLU A 152 -46.13 -8.38 11.60
N GLY A 153 -45.30 -9.41 11.50
CA GLY A 153 -44.75 -10.13 12.65
C GLY A 153 -43.42 -9.58 13.16
N ASN A 154 -43.28 -8.29 13.46
CA ASN A 154 -42.18 -7.67 14.24
C ASN A 154 -40.72 -8.14 13.97
N GLN A 155 -40.44 -8.78 12.84
CA GLN A 155 -39.10 -9.28 12.52
C GLN A 155 -38.24 -8.11 12.03
N ARG A 156 -37.37 -7.65 12.92
CA ARG A 156 -36.38 -6.61 12.64
C ARG A 156 -35.13 -7.27 12.08
N ARG A 157 -34.76 -6.91 10.84
CA ARG A 157 -33.47 -7.26 10.25
C ARG A 157 -32.53 -6.07 10.30
N GLU A 158 -31.30 -6.34 10.73
CA GLU A 158 -30.24 -5.36 10.75
C GLU A 158 -29.86 -4.91 9.33
N HIS A 159 -29.51 -3.63 9.19
CA HIS A 159 -29.08 -3.08 7.92
C HIS A 159 -27.76 -3.72 7.45
N PRO A 160 -27.60 -4.12 6.17
CA PRO A 160 -26.38 -4.79 5.69
C PRO A 160 -25.08 -4.04 5.99
N GLN A 161 -25.10 -2.70 5.90
CA GLN A 161 -23.92 -1.89 6.25
C GLN A 161 -23.49 -2.05 7.71
N ASN A 162 -24.44 -2.25 8.64
CA ASN A 162 -24.11 -2.47 10.04
C ASN A 162 -23.50 -3.86 10.25
N VAL A 163 -24.01 -4.88 9.55
CA VAL A 163 -23.45 -6.24 9.58
C VAL A 163 -21.99 -6.23 9.13
N HIS A 164 -21.66 -5.53 8.02
CA HIS A 164 -20.28 -5.40 7.56
C HIS A 164 -19.42 -4.55 8.50
N LEU A 165 -19.96 -3.45 9.03
CA LEU A 165 -19.25 -2.60 9.98
C LEU A 165 -18.89 -3.37 11.26
N GLN A 166 -19.79 -4.20 11.79
CA GLN A 166 -19.51 -5.04 12.96
C GLN A 166 -18.33 -5.98 12.69
N LYS A 167 -18.25 -6.61 11.52
CA LYS A 167 -17.11 -7.46 11.15
C LYS A 167 -15.79 -6.69 11.17
N ILE A 168 -15.77 -5.49 10.60
CA ILE A 168 -14.59 -4.61 10.61
C ILE A 168 -14.20 -4.24 12.05
N LEU A 169 -15.17 -3.85 12.88
CA LEU A 169 -14.91 -3.47 14.28
C LEU A 169 -14.39 -4.65 15.11
N MET A 170 -14.97 -5.84 14.95
CA MET A 170 -14.47 -7.05 15.61
C MET A 170 -13.04 -7.38 15.18
N ARG A 171 -12.72 -7.28 13.88
CA ARG A 171 -11.36 -7.55 13.40
C ARG A 171 -10.36 -6.51 13.90
N ASN A 172 -10.72 -5.23 13.89
CA ASN A 172 -9.88 -4.18 14.46
C ASN A 172 -9.61 -4.39 15.95
N ARG A 173 -10.60 -4.89 16.70
CA ARG A 173 -10.43 -5.23 18.10
C ARG A 173 -9.45 -6.39 18.28
N MET A 174 -9.61 -7.48 17.53
CA MET A 174 -8.69 -8.63 17.58
C MET A 174 -7.26 -8.22 17.26
N ILE A 175 -7.06 -7.42 16.19
CA ILE A 175 -5.74 -6.90 15.83
C ILE A 175 -5.13 -6.12 17.01
N ARG A 176 -5.89 -5.20 17.63
CA ARG A 176 -5.41 -4.43 18.78
C ARG A 176 -5.03 -5.30 19.97
N GLU A 177 -5.87 -6.28 20.31
CA GLU A 177 -5.61 -7.22 21.40
C GLU A 177 -4.33 -8.06 21.13
N SER A 178 -4.13 -8.51 19.89
CA SER A 178 -2.90 -9.20 19.45
C SER A 178 -1.66 -8.30 19.51
N PHE A 179 -1.79 -7.00 19.24
CA PHE A 179 -0.72 -6.01 19.43
C PHE A 179 -0.38 -5.78 20.91
N GLU A 180 -1.38 -5.81 21.79
CA GLU A 180 -1.19 -5.63 23.24
C GLU A 180 -0.55 -6.87 23.90
N GLN A 181 -0.79 -8.07 23.34
CA GLN A 181 -0.21 -9.33 23.82
C GLN A 181 1.20 -9.62 23.27
N SER A 182 1.62 -8.95 22.20
CA SER A 182 2.98 -9.10 21.66
C SER A 182 3.96 -8.20 22.42
N ASP A 183 5.02 -8.83 22.95
CA ASP A 183 5.93 -8.35 24.00
C ASP A 183 6.82 -7.13 23.64
N GLY A 184 6.22 -6.04 23.16
CA GLY A 184 6.91 -4.77 22.90
C GLY A 184 7.73 -4.70 21.61
N SER A 185 8.30 -5.82 21.14
CA SER A 185 9.15 -5.89 19.93
C SER A 185 8.39 -5.47 18.65
N PRO A 186 8.85 -4.43 17.91
CA PRO A 186 8.23 -3.96 16.66
C PRO A 186 8.11 -5.05 15.58
N VAL A 187 9.06 -5.99 15.58
CA VAL A 187 9.13 -7.10 14.61
C VAL A 187 8.11 -8.19 14.94
N SER A 188 7.97 -8.54 16.22
CA SER A 188 6.97 -9.50 16.70
C SER A 188 5.54 -9.00 16.45
N LYS A 189 5.35 -7.68 16.52
CA LYS A 189 4.09 -6.97 16.25
C LYS A 189 3.67 -7.01 14.78
N GLN A 190 4.61 -6.83 13.83
CA GLN A 190 4.31 -6.97 12.40
C GLN A 190 4.05 -8.43 11.99
N LEU A 191 4.81 -9.39 12.55
CA LEU A 191 4.63 -10.82 12.28
C LEU A 191 3.28 -11.35 12.76
N ALA A 192 2.80 -10.93 13.94
CA ALA A 192 1.50 -11.31 14.45
C ALA A 192 0.35 -10.82 13.53
N MET A 193 0.46 -9.59 13.03
CA MET A 193 -0.54 -8.99 12.13
C MET A 193 -0.61 -9.71 10.77
N VAL A 194 0.54 -10.12 10.23
CA VAL A 194 0.59 -10.88 8.97
C VAL A 194 0.14 -12.33 9.16
N HIS A 195 0.50 -12.98 10.27
CA HIS A 195 0.09 -14.36 10.57
C HIS A 195 -1.43 -14.48 10.77
N GLU A 196 -2.07 -13.50 11.41
CA GLU A 196 -3.54 -13.46 11.49
C GLU A 196 -4.21 -13.26 10.12
N MET A 197 -3.60 -12.49 9.22
CA MET A 197 -4.11 -12.34 7.85
C MET A 197 -3.97 -13.62 7.01
N GLN A 198 -3.00 -14.48 7.32
CA GLN A 198 -2.78 -15.75 6.62
C GLN A 198 -3.64 -16.91 7.12
N LEU A 199 -3.99 -16.94 8.41
CA LEU A 199 -4.87 -17.99 8.95
C LEU A 199 -6.27 -17.98 8.34
N ASP A 200 -6.71 -16.85 7.79
CA ASP A 200 -7.98 -16.75 7.04
C ASP A 200 -7.88 -17.33 5.62
N PHE A 201 -6.68 -17.48 5.05
CA PHE A 201 -6.48 -18.08 3.71
C PHE A 201 -6.76 -19.60 3.67
N ASN A 202 -6.73 -20.25 4.85
CA ASN A 202 -7.02 -21.69 4.97
C ASN A 202 -8.43 -21.98 5.52
N ARG A 203 -9.28 -20.96 5.70
CA ARG A 203 -10.63 -21.12 6.28
C ARG A 203 -11.78 -20.73 5.36
N PHE A 204 -11.51 -20.36 4.10
CA PHE A 204 -12.52 -20.10 3.08
C PHE A 204 -12.21 -20.85 1.78
#